data_AF-A0A926A6G5-F1
#
_entry.id   AF-A0A926A6G5-F1
#
_cell.length_a   1.000
_cell.length_b   1.000
_cell.length_c   1.000
_cell.angle_alpha   90.00
_cell.angle_beta   90.00
_cell.angle_gamma   90.00
#
_symmetry.space_group_name_H-M   'P 1'
#
loop_
_entity.id
_entity.type
_entity.pdbx_description
1 polymer ?
#
loop_
_entity_poly.entity_id
_entity_poly.type
_entity_poly.pdbx_seq_one_letter_code
_entity_poly.pdbx_strand_id
1 'polypeptide(L)'
;MDRRLRHFLDAVRGATLTVADGSTPHASAGTPLIAQPQSPGLLARLSYGAGGQSSAMRTGTLGIGLPLSTLSNATGGLSFEDFQAGQVDAYRAAHRSATGTGGQGHGVAHDPPDPAAVGPRRLRHLLERDAQRRRDNGTPGAPPMHFGRVYAGDPDEIVAGLAADTALRAADEVVVALPFDHRPEVSQRIVGTVARTVLPGL
;
A
#
# COMPACT_ATOMS: atom_id res chain seq x y z
N MET A 1 -8.53 12.44 -14.06
CA MET A 1 -8.02 12.46 -12.66
C MET A 1 -9.02 13.21 -11.80
N ASP A 2 -9.35 12.73 -10.60
CA ASP A 2 -10.33 13.36 -9.70
C ASP A 2 -9.93 14.82 -9.44
N ARG A 3 -10.89 15.74 -9.61
CA ARG A 3 -10.73 17.18 -9.36
C ARG A 3 -10.35 17.45 -7.90
N ARG A 4 -10.91 16.70 -6.96
CA ARG A 4 -10.66 16.86 -5.52
C ARG A 4 -9.22 16.53 -5.15
N LEU A 5 -8.72 15.38 -5.62
CA LEU A 5 -7.34 14.97 -5.37
C LEU A 5 -6.34 15.99 -5.93
N ARG A 6 -6.56 16.48 -7.16
CA ARG A 6 -5.67 17.49 -7.74
C ARG A 6 -5.64 18.77 -6.91
N HIS A 7 -6.81 19.29 -6.55
CA HIS A 7 -6.92 20.50 -5.75
C HIS A 7 -6.27 20.34 -4.36
N PHE A 8 -6.40 19.16 -3.74
CA PHE A 8 -5.71 18.82 -2.50
C PHE A 8 -4.18 18.82 -2.68
N LEU A 9 -3.66 18.20 -3.73
CA LEU A 9 -2.21 18.18 -4.00
C LEU A 9 -1.67 19.57 -4.33
N ASP A 10 -2.44 20.40 -5.03
CA ASP A 10 -2.10 21.80 -5.30
C ASP A 10 -1.97 22.59 -3.97
N ALA A 11 -2.90 22.37 -3.03
CA ALA A 11 -2.83 22.97 -1.69
C ALA A 11 -1.58 22.54 -0.92
N VAL A 12 -1.24 21.26 -0.96
CA VAL A 12 -0.06 20.69 -0.30
C VAL A 12 1.24 21.17 -0.92
N ARG A 13 1.24 21.50 -2.23
CA ARG A 13 2.39 22.09 -2.93
C ARG A 13 2.54 23.60 -2.71
N GLY A 14 1.59 24.23 -2.02
CA GLY A 14 1.56 25.68 -1.85
C GLY A 14 1.18 26.44 -3.11
N ALA A 15 0.49 25.79 -4.05
CA ALA A 15 -0.05 26.48 -5.21
C ALA A 15 -1.23 27.38 -4.81
N THR A 16 -1.43 28.44 -5.58
CA THR A 16 -2.60 29.31 -5.46
C THR A 16 -3.88 28.52 -5.70
N LEU A 17 -4.74 28.45 -4.69
CA LEU A 17 -6.02 27.75 -4.76
C LEU A 17 -7.11 28.63 -5.37
N THR A 18 -7.06 29.91 -5.03
CA THR A 18 -7.93 30.96 -5.58
C THR A 18 -7.29 32.32 -5.36
N VAL A 19 -7.88 33.37 -5.93
CA VAL A 19 -7.53 34.75 -5.68
C VAL A 19 -8.67 35.40 -4.89
N ALA A 20 -8.35 36.28 -3.94
CA ALA A 20 -9.36 37.00 -3.18
C ALA A 20 -10.12 37.98 -4.08
N ASP A 21 -11.43 37.80 -4.23
CA ASP A 21 -12.29 38.68 -5.06
C ASP A 21 -12.58 40.03 -4.39
N GLY A 22 -12.40 40.12 -3.06
CA GLY A 22 -12.62 41.32 -2.26
C GLY A 22 -11.70 41.35 -1.05
N SER A 23 -11.56 42.53 -0.46
CA SER A 23 -10.74 42.70 0.74
C SER A 23 -11.46 42.14 1.97
N THR A 24 -10.77 41.28 2.70
CA THR A 24 -11.17 40.74 4.00
C THR A 24 -10.12 41.14 5.05
N PRO A 25 -10.40 40.98 6.35
CA PRO A 25 -9.38 41.21 7.39
C PRO A 25 -8.10 40.36 7.23
N HIS A 26 -8.17 39.26 6.48
CA HIS A 26 -7.07 38.30 6.32
C HIS A 26 -6.32 38.44 4.98
N ALA A 27 -6.91 39.08 3.98
CA ALA A 27 -6.33 39.22 2.64
C ALA A 27 -7.00 40.35 1.85
N SER A 28 -6.21 41.17 1.17
CA SER A 28 -6.72 42.20 0.24
C SER A 28 -7.21 41.57 -1.07
N ALA A 29 -8.12 42.27 -1.77
CA ALA A 29 -8.53 41.87 -3.13
C ALA A 29 -7.30 41.68 -4.05
N GLY A 30 -7.32 40.63 -4.87
CA GLY A 30 -6.20 40.25 -5.73
C GLY A 30 -5.11 39.39 -5.07
N THR A 31 -5.19 39.14 -3.75
CA THR A 31 -4.20 38.30 -3.05
C THR A 31 -4.38 36.82 -3.45
N PRO A 32 -3.31 36.13 -3.90
CA PRO A 32 -3.32 34.67 -4.06
C PRO A 32 -3.51 33.98 -2.71
N LEU A 33 -4.54 33.14 -2.59
CA LEU A 33 -4.82 32.36 -1.40
C LEU A 33 -4.21 30.96 -1.56
N ILE A 34 -3.28 30.64 -0.66
CA ILE A 34 -2.64 29.34 -0.54
C ILE A 34 -3.01 28.70 0.79
N ALA A 35 -2.94 27.38 0.90
CA ALA A 35 -3.13 26.71 2.19
C ALA A 35 -1.94 27.02 3.12
N GLN A 36 -2.21 27.33 4.39
CA GLN A 36 -1.19 27.63 5.40
C GLN A 36 -1.51 26.98 6.75
N PRO A 37 -0.48 26.63 7.56
CA PRO A 37 0.94 26.67 7.22
C PRO A 37 1.33 25.58 6.21
N GLN A 38 2.38 25.83 5.44
CA GLN A 38 2.98 24.81 4.57
C GLN A 38 3.75 23.80 5.43
N SER A 39 3.68 22.52 5.04
CA SER A 39 4.38 21.43 5.73
C SER A 39 5.45 20.84 4.82
N PRO A 40 6.73 21.24 4.97
CA PRO A 40 7.82 20.70 4.17
C PRO A 40 7.84 19.17 4.21
N GLY A 41 8.01 18.55 3.04
CA GLY A 41 8.04 17.08 2.89
C GLY A 41 6.69 16.38 3.06
N LEU A 42 5.56 17.08 3.28
CA LEU A 42 4.24 16.44 3.37
C LEU A 42 3.89 15.68 2.10
N LEU A 43 4.15 16.24 0.91
CA LEU A 43 3.86 15.59 -0.37
C LEU A 43 4.50 14.20 -0.48
N ALA A 44 5.75 14.06 -0.02
CA ALA A 44 6.49 12.79 -0.04
C ALA A 44 5.97 11.75 0.97
N ARG A 45 5.14 12.17 1.94
CA ARG A 45 4.51 11.30 2.95
C ARG A 45 3.05 10.98 2.61
N LEU A 46 2.53 11.54 1.52
CA LEU A 46 1.21 11.19 1.01
C LEU A 46 1.33 9.92 0.17
N SER A 47 0.27 9.12 0.19
CA SER A 47 0.17 7.91 -0.59
C SER A 47 -1.24 7.78 -1.17
N TYR A 48 -1.35 7.15 -2.34
CA TYR A 48 -2.64 6.96 -3.02
C TYR A 48 -2.75 5.57 -3.62
N GLY A 49 -3.66 4.77 -3.09
CA GLY A 49 -3.83 3.36 -3.45
C GLY A 49 -4.18 3.13 -4.92
N ALA A 50 -3.66 2.03 -5.47
CA ALA A 50 -3.94 1.58 -6.82
C ALA A 50 -4.68 0.23 -6.80
N GLY A 51 -5.72 0.12 -7.63
CA GLY A 51 -6.43 -1.15 -7.86
C GLY A 51 -5.83 -1.99 -8.99
N GLY A 52 -5.01 -1.37 -9.84
CA GLY A 52 -4.31 -2.00 -10.95
C GLY A 52 -3.27 -1.08 -11.59
N GLN A 53 -2.61 -1.59 -12.63
CA GLN A 53 -1.43 -0.96 -13.24
C GLN A 53 -1.67 0.49 -13.70
N SER A 54 -2.82 0.78 -14.33
CA SER A 54 -3.14 2.15 -14.78
C SER A 54 -3.28 3.15 -13.63
N SER A 55 -3.81 2.72 -12.48
CA SER A 55 -3.88 3.55 -11.27
C SER A 55 -2.51 3.68 -10.60
N ALA A 56 -1.67 2.64 -10.61
CA ALA A 56 -0.30 2.71 -10.09
C ALA A 56 0.56 3.71 -10.88
N MET A 57 0.48 3.67 -12.22
CA MET A 57 1.11 4.67 -13.09
C MET A 57 0.62 6.08 -12.78
N ARG A 58 -0.69 6.26 -12.59
CA ARG A 58 -1.27 7.57 -12.24
C ARG A 58 -0.74 8.08 -10.90
N THR A 59 -0.67 7.24 -9.88
CA THR A 59 -0.06 7.58 -8.59
C THR A 59 1.41 7.99 -8.78
N GLY A 60 2.15 7.31 -9.66
CA GLY A 60 3.52 7.69 -10.02
C GLY A 60 3.58 9.08 -10.65
N THR A 61 2.72 9.39 -11.62
CA THR A 61 2.63 10.72 -12.23
C THR A 61 2.31 11.83 -11.21
N LEU A 62 1.65 11.50 -10.10
CA LEU A 62 1.35 12.46 -9.04
C LEU A 62 2.57 12.78 -8.16
N GLY A 63 3.63 11.96 -8.20
CA GLY A 63 4.82 12.15 -7.37
C GLY A 63 4.59 11.88 -5.87
N ILE A 64 3.66 10.97 -5.55
CA ILE A 64 3.32 10.57 -4.18
C ILE A 64 3.50 9.05 -4.01
N GLY A 65 3.51 8.55 -2.78
CA GLY A 65 3.74 7.13 -2.47
C GLY A 65 2.65 6.20 -3.00
N LEU A 66 3.03 4.95 -3.29
CA LEU A 66 2.11 3.90 -3.72
C LEU A 66 1.95 2.84 -2.61
N PRO A 67 0.79 2.76 -1.94
CA PRO A 67 0.43 1.59 -1.16
C PRO A 67 -0.21 0.55 -2.08
N LEU A 68 0.21 -0.71 -1.96
CA LEU A 68 -0.38 -1.82 -2.70
C LEU A 68 -1.56 -2.44 -1.93
N SER A 69 -2.61 -2.83 -2.66
CA SER A 69 -3.74 -3.52 -2.06
C SER A 69 -3.41 -4.97 -1.75
N THR A 70 -3.99 -5.45 -0.67
CA THR A 70 -3.95 -6.82 -0.14
C THR A 70 -4.80 -7.82 -0.97
N LEU A 71 -5.63 -7.29 -1.88
CA LEU A 71 -6.52 -8.00 -2.78
C LEU A 71 -6.76 -7.21 -4.06
N SER A 72 -7.09 -7.88 -5.17
CA SER A 72 -7.38 -7.23 -6.46
C SER A 72 -8.23 -8.13 -7.34
N ASN A 73 -9.05 -7.53 -8.19
CA ASN A 73 -9.78 -8.19 -9.27
C ASN A 73 -9.16 -7.92 -10.67
N ALA A 74 -7.98 -7.31 -10.70
CA ALA A 74 -7.35 -6.80 -11.92
C ALA A 74 -6.03 -7.51 -12.27
N THR A 75 -5.78 -8.70 -11.72
CA THR A 75 -4.51 -9.43 -11.91
C THR A 75 -4.24 -9.81 -13.36
N GLY A 76 -5.28 -9.89 -14.21
CA GLY A 76 -5.12 -10.18 -15.63
C GLY A 76 -4.55 -11.57 -15.91
N GLY A 77 -4.71 -12.51 -14.97
CA GLY A 77 -4.20 -13.88 -15.08
C GLY A 77 -2.77 -14.07 -14.57
N LEU A 78 -2.09 -13.01 -14.13
CA LEU A 78 -0.81 -13.13 -13.42
C LEU A 78 -1.02 -13.68 -12.00
N SER A 79 0.07 -14.20 -11.41
CA SER A 79 0.11 -14.38 -9.96
C SER A 79 -0.11 -13.03 -9.26
N PHE A 80 -0.59 -13.07 -8.02
CA PHE A 80 -0.88 -11.83 -7.30
C PHE A 80 0.38 -11.00 -7.05
N GLU A 81 1.47 -11.68 -6.69
CA GLU A 81 2.78 -11.12 -6.41
C GLU A 81 3.40 -10.51 -7.70
N ASP A 82 3.33 -11.20 -8.84
CA ASP A 82 3.83 -10.66 -10.11
C ASP A 82 3.00 -9.48 -10.60
N PHE A 83 1.68 -9.52 -10.40
CA PHE A 83 0.81 -8.39 -10.68
C PHE A 83 1.18 -7.16 -9.84
N GLN A 84 1.44 -7.35 -8.54
CA GLN A 84 1.88 -6.28 -7.65
C GLN A 84 3.26 -5.75 -8.03
N ALA A 85 4.22 -6.62 -8.35
CA ALA A 85 5.54 -6.22 -8.85
C ALA A 85 5.42 -5.34 -10.11
N GLY A 86 4.56 -5.72 -11.06
CA GLY A 86 4.29 -4.92 -12.26
C GLY A 86 3.65 -3.56 -11.96
N GLN A 87 2.85 -3.44 -10.88
CA GLN A 87 2.35 -2.15 -10.42
C GLN A 87 3.48 -1.26 -9.88
N VAL A 88 4.40 -1.81 -9.09
CA VAL A 88 5.56 -1.09 -8.56
C VAL A 88 6.45 -0.57 -9.68
N ASP A 89 6.72 -1.40 -10.69
CA ASP A 89 7.54 -1.01 -11.84
C ASP A 89 6.89 0.12 -12.65
N ALA A 90 5.60 -0.01 -12.95
CA ALA A 90 4.86 0.98 -13.71
C ALA A 90 4.75 2.31 -12.94
N TYR A 91 4.55 2.24 -11.62
CA TYR A 91 4.60 3.39 -10.72
C TYR A 91 5.95 4.08 -10.74
N ARG A 92 7.04 3.33 -10.54
CA ARG A 92 8.40 3.89 -10.49
C ARG A 92 8.80 4.55 -11.81
N ALA A 93 8.45 3.95 -12.94
CA ALA A 93 8.67 4.55 -14.25
C ALA A 93 7.94 5.90 -14.37
N ALA A 94 6.65 5.93 -14.04
CA ALA A 94 5.85 7.16 -14.08
C ALA A 94 6.34 8.22 -13.08
N HIS A 95 6.76 7.80 -11.89
CA HIS A 95 7.28 8.69 -10.84
C HIS A 95 8.60 9.33 -11.24
N ARG A 96 9.55 8.55 -11.77
CA ARG A 96 10.83 9.08 -12.29
C ARG A 96 10.59 10.10 -13.38
N SER A 97 9.68 9.81 -14.32
CA SER A 97 9.34 10.75 -15.40
C SER A 97 8.70 12.04 -14.88
N ALA A 98 7.93 11.99 -13.79
CA ALA A 98 7.22 13.16 -13.25
C ALA A 98 8.07 14.02 -12.30
N THR A 99 9.03 13.42 -11.59
CA THR A 99 9.74 14.08 -10.47
C THR A 99 11.26 14.15 -10.66
N GLY A 100 11.82 13.37 -11.58
CA GLY A 100 13.27 13.19 -11.72
C GLY A 100 13.89 12.26 -10.65
N THR A 101 13.11 11.73 -9.70
CA THR A 101 13.60 10.81 -8.66
C THR A 101 12.86 9.47 -8.69
N GLY A 102 13.52 8.42 -8.16
CA GLY A 102 12.83 7.18 -7.83
C GLY A 102 11.81 7.42 -6.72
N GLY A 103 10.54 7.13 -6.99
CA GLY A 103 9.49 7.20 -5.97
C GLY A 103 9.59 6.05 -4.99
N GLN A 104 9.04 6.23 -3.80
CA GLN A 104 8.93 5.18 -2.78
C GLN A 104 7.67 4.35 -3.06
N GLY A 105 7.85 3.09 -3.43
CA GLY A 105 6.76 2.13 -3.60
C GLY A 105 6.65 1.24 -2.37
N HIS A 106 5.50 1.26 -1.68
CA HIS A 106 5.28 0.46 -0.48
C HIS A 106 4.60 -0.86 -0.85
N GLY A 107 5.26 -1.97 -0.54
CA GLY A 107 4.69 -3.31 -0.60
C GLY A 107 3.90 -3.61 0.66
N VAL A 108 2.81 -4.36 0.54
CA VAL A 108 2.04 -4.80 1.70
C VAL A 108 2.23 -6.28 1.86
N ALA A 109 2.89 -6.70 2.94
CA ALA A 109 2.93 -8.09 3.34
C ALA A 109 1.69 -8.40 4.16
N HIS A 110 1.03 -9.51 3.83
CA HIS A 110 -0.01 -10.05 4.68
C HIS A 110 0.60 -10.69 5.91
N ASP A 111 0.01 -10.37 7.05
CA ASP A 111 0.37 -10.91 8.35
C ASP A 111 -0.03 -12.39 8.45
N PRO A 112 0.83 -13.26 9.01
CA PRO A 112 0.45 -14.59 9.46
C PRO A 112 -0.62 -14.47 10.57
N PRO A 113 -1.67 -15.30 10.58
CA PRO A 113 -2.59 -15.33 11.72
C PRO A 113 -1.82 -15.80 12.97
N ASP A 114 -1.82 -15.03 14.06
CA ASP A 114 -1.15 -15.42 15.31
C ASP A 114 -1.78 -16.72 15.86
N PRO A 115 -1.03 -17.84 15.90
CA PRO A 115 -1.54 -19.14 16.35
C PRO A 115 -2.09 -19.11 17.77
N ALA A 116 -1.50 -18.29 18.66
CA ALA A 116 -1.94 -18.15 20.04
C ALA A 116 -3.27 -17.37 20.15
N ALA A 117 -3.55 -16.50 19.18
CA ALA A 117 -4.76 -15.69 19.14
C ALA A 117 -5.96 -16.43 18.52
N VAL A 118 -5.72 -17.20 17.45
CA VAL A 118 -6.80 -17.87 16.70
C VAL A 118 -6.99 -19.34 17.09
N GLY A 119 -5.97 -19.97 17.67
CA GLY A 119 -5.93 -21.39 17.98
C GLY A 119 -5.61 -22.28 16.77
N PRO A 120 -4.99 -23.45 16.98
CA PRO A 120 -4.40 -24.26 15.91
C PRO A 120 -5.41 -24.78 14.88
N ARG A 121 -6.63 -25.13 15.33
CA ARG A 121 -7.70 -25.61 14.42
C ARG A 121 -8.17 -24.50 13.47
N ARG A 122 -8.38 -23.29 13.99
CA ARG A 122 -8.84 -22.15 13.19
C ARG A 122 -7.73 -21.68 12.26
N LEU A 123 -6.48 -21.64 12.74
CA LEU A 123 -5.32 -21.34 11.91
C LEU A 123 -5.25 -22.29 10.71
N ARG A 124 -5.30 -23.61 10.94
CA ARG A 124 -5.28 -24.60 9.86
C ARG A 124 -6.39 -24.35 8.84
N HIS A 125 -7.62 -24.10 9.30
CA HIS A 125 -8.74 -23.82 8.42
C HIS A 125 -8.53 -22.54 7.57
N LEU A 126 -8.00 -21.46 8.17
CA LEU A 126 -7.71 -20.22 7.44
C LEU A 126 -6.64 -20.44 6.36
N LEU A 127 -5.57 -21.17 6.70
CA LEU A 127 -4.50 -21.49 5.74
C LEU A 127 -4.99 -22.39 4.60
N GLU A 128 -5.80 -23.42 4.91
CA GLU A 128 -6.42 -24.29 3.90
C GLU A 128 -7.35 -23.48 2.97
N ARG A 129 -8.17 -22.57 3.53
CA ARG A 129 -9.04 -21.69 2.77
C ARG A 129 -8.24 -20.79 1.81
N ASP A 130 -7.16 -20.20 2.26
CA ASP A 130 -6.35 -19.27 1.44
C ASP A 130 -5.49 -20.02 0.42
N ALA A 131 -5.05 -21.25 0.72
CA ALA A 131 -4.47 -22.15 -0.28
C ALA A 131 -5.48 -22.57 -1.35
N GLN A 132 -6.72 -22.88 -0.96
CA GLN A 132 -7.79 -23.24 -1.88
C GLN A 132 -8.14 -22.09 -2.82
N ARG A 133 -8.32 -20.87 -2.30
CA ARG A 133 -8.55 -19.66 -3.13
C ARG A 133 -7.47 -19.44 -4.18
N ARG A 134 -6.21 -19.75 -3.85
CA ARG A 134 -5.11 -19.63 -4.81
C ARG A 134 -5.17 -20.70 -5.90
N ARG A 135 -5.54 -21.93 -5.57
CA ARG A 135 -5.79 -23.00 -6.56
C ARG A 135 -6.96 -22.66 -7.48
N ASP A 136 -7.99 -22.02 -6.93
CA ASP A 136 -9.19 -21.61 -7.67
C ASP A 136 -9.00 -20.32 -8.47
N ASN A 137 -7.79 -19.73 -8.42
CA ASN A 137 -7.48 -18.44 -9.02
C ASN A 137 -8.46 -17.33 -8.60
N GLY A 138 -8.67 -17.21 -7.28
CA GLY A 138 -9.49 -16.16 -6.66
C GLY A 138 -10.74 -16.69 -5.95
N THR A 139 -11.65 -15.79 -5.62
CA THR A 139 -12.92 -16.12 -4.98
C THR A 139 -13.99 -16.57 -5.97
N PRO A 140 -14.96 -17.40 -5.56
CA PRO A 140 -16.19 -17.63 -6.32
C PRO A 140 -16.97 -16.31 -6.49
N GLY A 141 -16.96 -15.72 -7.68
CA GLY A 141 -17.62 -14.44 -7.97
C GLY A 141 -17.16 -13.82 -9.29
N ALA A 142 -17.91 -12.85 -9.81
CA ALA A 142 -17.59 -12.14 -11.05
C ALA A 142 -17.55 -10.61 -10.79
N PRO A 143 -16.38 -9.95 -10.88
CA PRO A 143 -15.07 -10.54 -11.13
C PRO A 143 -14.51 -11.27 -9.90
N PRO A 144 -13.63 -12.28 -10.08
CA PRO A 144 -12.98 -12.95 -8.96
C PRO A 144 -12.04 -11.99 -8.22
N MET A 145 -11.96 -12.15 -6.90
CA MET A 145 -10.99 -11.45 -6.07
C MET A 145 -9.78 -12.35 -5.83
N HIS A 146 -8.60 -11.86 -6.19
CA HIS A 146 -7.32 -12.50 -5.95
C HIS A 146 -6.68 -11.88 -4.70
N PHE A 147 -5.93 -12.70 -3.97
CA PHE A 147 -5.28 -12.35 -2.72
C PHE A 147 -3.82 -12.75 -2.78
N GLY A 148 -2.97 -11.99 -2.09
CA GLY A 148 -1.57 -12.35 -1.91
C GLY A 148 -1.40 -13.61 -1.07
N ARG A 149 -0.20 -14.16 -1.12
CA ARG A 149 0.22 -15.26 -0.26
C ARG A 149 0.10 -14.85 1.21
N VAL A 150 -0.61 -15.68 1.97
CA VAL A 150 -0.47 -15.73 3.42
C VAL A 150 0.80 -16.51 3.72
N TYR A 151 1.74 -15.87 4.40
CA TYR A 151 2.95 -16.50 4.93
C TYR A 151 2.64 -16.96 6.35
N ALA A 152 2.82 -18.24 6.63
CA ALA A 152 2.57 -18.81 7.96
C ALA A 152 3.42 -20.07 8.13
N GLY A 153 3.77 -20.37 9.37
CA GLY A 153 4.70 -21.43 9.71
C GLY A 153 5.72 -20.94 10.74
N ASP A 154 6.83 -21.64 10.83
CA ASP A 154 7.96 -21.18 11.63
C ASP A 154 8.62 -19.94 11.00
N PRO A 155 9.33 -19.10 11.78
CA PRO A 155 9.90 -17.85 11.27
C PRO A 155 10.78 -18.01 10.02
N ASP A 156 11.57 -19.08 9.94
CA ASP A 156 12.43 -19.37 8.78
C ASP A 156 11.62 -19.65 7.50
N GLU A 157 10.47 -20.32 7.62
CA GLU A 157 9.56 -20.58 6.50
C GLU A 157 8.89 -19.28 6.02
N ILE A 158 8.54 -18.39 6.96
CA ILE A 158 7.99 -17.06 6.66
C ILE A 158 9.04 -16.23 5.93
N VAL A 159 10.28 -16.18 6.43
CA VAL A 159 11.39 -15.45 5.80
C VAL A 159 11.66 -15.98 4.39
N ALA A 160 11.80 -17.29 4.23
CA ALA A 160 12.03 -17.89 2.91
C ALA A 160 10.91 -17.57 1.92
N GLY A 161 9.65 -17.58 2.39
CA GLY A 161 8.50 -17.20 1.59
C GLY A 161 8.53 -15.74 1.17
N LEU A 162 8.74 -14.83 2.11
CA LEU A 162 8.78 -13.38 1.86
C LEU A 162 9.95 -13.00 0.94
N ALA A 163 11.13 -13.64 1.11
CA ALA A 163 12.29 -13.45 0.22
C ALA A 163 12.00 -13.90 -1.22
N ALA A 164 11.15 -14.93 -1.39
CA ALA A 164 10.73 -15.43 -2.70
C ALA A 164 9.64 -14.58 -3.37
N ASP A 165 9.00 -13.66 -2.64
CA ASP A 165 7.93 -12.80 -3.15
C ASP A 165 8.45 -11.72 -4.13
N THR A 166 7.96 -11.73 -5.37
CA THR A 166 8.35 -10.77 -6.40
C THR A 166 7.89 -9.35 -6.08
N ALA A 167 6.73 -9.18 -5.43
CA ALA A 167 6.22 -7.88 -5.03
C ALA A 167 7.06 -7.28 -3.89
N LEU A 168 7.44 -8.08 -2.89
CA LEU A 168 8.24 -7.58 -1.78
C LEU A 168 9.67 -7.26 -2.19
N ARG A 169 10.30 -8.07 -3.05
CA ARG A 169 11.61 -7.71 -3.63
C ARG A 169 11.55 -6.42 -4.45
N ALA A 170 10.42 -6.13 -5.07
CA ALA A 170 10.23 -4.90 -5.80
C ALA A 170 9.96 -3.70 -4.88
N ALA A 171 9.42 -3.90 -3.67
CA ALA A 171 9.02 -2.84 -2.76
C ALA A 171 10.18 -2.22 -1.96
N ASP A 172 9.99 -0.99 -1.48
CA ASP A 172 10.93 -0.28 -0.60
C ASP A 172 10.58 -0.42 0.90
N GLU A 173 9.31 -0.72 1.19
CA GLU A 173 8.79 -0.88 2.55
C GLU A 173 7.86 -2.09 2.61
N VAL A 174 7.86 -2.76 3.76
CA VAL A 174 6.90 -3.80 4.11
C VAL A 174 5.90 -3.25 5.12
N VAL A 175 4.63 -3.17 4.72
CA VAL A 175 3.54 -2.83 5.63
C VAL A 175 2.90 -4.11 6.16
N VAL A 176 2.82 -4.26 7.49
CA VAL A 176 2.16 -5.39 8.16
C VAL A 176 0.78 -4.95 8.65
N ALA A 177 -0.27 -5.64 8.19
CA ALA A 177 -1.64 -5.36 8.61
C ALA A 177 -1.96 -6.05 9.94
N LEU A 178 -2.09 -5.27 11.01
CA LEU A 178 -2.39 -5.80 12.34
C LEU A 178 -3.89 -6.15 12.49
N PRO A 179 -4.22 -7.23 13.23
CA PRO A 179 -5.60 -7.59 13.50
C PRO A 179 -6.33 -6.50 14.31
N PHE A 180 -7.57 -6.21 13.94
CA PHE A 180 -8.40 -5.19 14.61
C PHE A 180 -9.36 -5.77 15.66
N ASP A 181 -9.67 -7.07 15.59
CA ASP A 181 -10.63 -7.78 16.45
C ASP A 181 -9.95 -8.56 17.59
N HIS A 182 -8.68 -8.28 17.85
CA HIS A 182 -7.86 -8.97 18.83
C HIS A 182 -7.38 -8.03 19.93
N ARG A 183 -7.02 -8.60 21.08
CA ARG A 183 -6.46 -7.83 22.19
C ARG A 183 -5.08 -7.24 21.83
N PRO A 184 -4.66 -6.11 22.41
CA PRO A 184 -3.37 -5.46 22.09
C PRO A 184 -2.14 -6.37 22.21
N GLU A 185 -2.17 -7.37 23.09
CA GLU A 185 -1.05 -8.30 23.27
C GLU A 185 -0.80 -9.17 22.02
N VAL A 186 -1.82 -9.38 21.17
CA VAL A 186 -1.68 -10.07 19.88
C VAL A 186 -0.86 -9.20 18.93
N SER A 187 -1.24 -7.94 18.76
CA SER A 187 -0.52 -6.98 17.92
C SER A 187 0.93 -6.78 18.39
N GLN A 188 1.17 -6.73 19.70
CA GLN A 188 2.53 -6.62 20.26
C GLN A 188 3.39 -7.85 19.95
N ARG A 189 2.82 -9.07 20.00
CA ARG A 189 3.53 -10.28 19.61
C ARG A 189 3.85 -10.28 18.13
N ILE A 190 2.88 -9.96 17.28
CA ILE A 190 3.07 -9.89 15.82
C ILE A 190 4.20 -8.92 15.48
N VAL A 191 4.10 -7.66 15.92
CA VAL A 191 5.14 -6.64 15.68
C VAL A 191 6.48 -7.11 16.24
N GLY A 192 6.47 -7.74 17.42
CA GLY A 192 7.66 -8.28 18.04
C GLY A 192 8.35 -9.38 17.22
N THR A 193 7.59 -10.35 16.71
CA THR A 193 8.09 -11.44 15.86
C THR A 193 8.60 -10.90 14.54
N VAL A 194 7.83 -10.00 13.89
CA VAL A 194 8.24 -9.39 12.63
C VAL A 194 9.55 -8.64 12.81
N ALA A 195 9.62 -7.74 13.79
CA ALA A 195 10.79 -6.88 13.98
C ALA A 195 12.05 -7.63 14.43
N ARG A 196 11.91 -8.67 15.26
CA ARG A 196 13.06 -9.36 15.87
C ARG A 196 13.46 -10.66 15.18
N THR A 197 12.57 -11.25 14.39
CA THR A 197 12.80 -12.58 13.81
C THR A 197 12.66 -12.59 12.29
N VAL A 198 11.64 -11.93 11.74
CA VAL A 198 11.39 -11.95 10.29
C VAL A 198 12.26 -10.92 9.56
N LEU A 199 12.20 -9.65 9.92
CA LEU A 199 12.93 -8.58 9.24
C LEU A 199 14.46 -8.78 9.24
N PRO A 200 15.11 -9.26 10.31
CA PRO A 200 16.56 -9.52 10.27
C PRO A 200 16.98 -10.62 9.29
N GLY A 201 16.04 -11.46 8.83
CA GLY A 201 16.29 -12.52 7.84
C GLY A 201 15.97 -12.13 6.40
N LEU A 202 15.44 -10.93 6.16
CA LEU A 202 15.09 -10.39 4.84
C LEU A 202 16.16 -9.41 4.33
#